data_AF-A0A428SCG7-F1
#
_entry.id   AF-A0A428SCG7-F1
#
_cell.length_a   1.000
_cell.length_b   1.000
_cell.length_c   1.000
_cell.angle_alpha   90.00
_cell.angle_beta   90.00
_cell.angle_gamma   90.00
#
_symmetry.space_group_name_H-M   'P 1'
#
loop_
_entity.id
_entity.type
_entity.pdbx_description
1 polymer ?
#
loop_
_entity_poly.entity_id
_entity_poly.type
_entity_poly.pdbx_seq_one_letter_code
_entity_poly.pdbx_strand_id
1 'polypeptide(L)'
;MSSSFAVVALGALVQSGLGLAAKVPSTAQVVDWKSFNVLENVLPPAEANDSTTFLWPGVTEKSLLEKPFHIYDDEFLDVIGSDPSLTLIATSESDPIFHEAVVWHSPKDEVFFVQNAGAPAAGTGLNKSSIIQKISLKEAEAVRKGKLDEVTVTVVPSNPQVINPNGGTNYKGNIVFAGEGQGDDITSAL
;
A
#
# COMPACT_ATOMS: atom_id res chain seq x y z
N MET A 1 -4.11 31.13 -62.27
CA MET A 1 -3.75 29.71 -62.48
C MET A 1 -3.09 29.21 -61.20
N SER A 2 -3.61 28.09 -60.71
CA SER A 2 -3.45 27.40 -59.42
C SER A 2 -2.21 27.67 -58.55
N SER A 3 -2.45 28.11 -57.33
CA SER A 3 -1.52 28.03 -56.19
C SER A 3 -1.79 26.73 -55.40
N SER A 4 -0.85 25.79 -55.44
CA SER A 4 -0.95 24.52 -54.70
C SER A 4 -0.52 24.71 -53.25
N PHE A 5 -1.46 24.56 -52.31
CA PHE A 5 -1.15 24.38 -50.89
C PHE A 5 -0.80 22.91 -50.65
N ALA A 6 0.45 22.65 -50.27
CA ALA A 6 0.86 21.34 -49.76
C ALA A 6 0.46 21.26 -48.27
N VAL A 7 -0.58 20.49 -47.97
CA VAL A 7 -0.93 20.13 -46.59
C VAL A 7 0.01 18.99 -46.17
N VAL A 8 0.99 19.30 -45.33
CA VAL A 8 1.79 18.30 -44.63
C VAL A 8 0.95 17.76 -43.48
N ALA A 9 0.34 16.59 -43.67
CA ALA A 9 -0.28 15.85 -42.60
C ALA A 9 0.83 15.25 -41.71
N LEU A 10 1.10 15.85 -40.56
CA LEU A 10 1.82 15.17 -39.48
C LEU A 10 0.91 14.03 -38.99
N GLY A 11 1.26 12.80 -39.36
CA GLY A 11 0.67 11.61 -38.77
C GLY A 11 1.03 11.55 -37.30
N ALA A 12 0.03 11.75 -36.43
CA ALA A 12 0.15 11.36 -35.03
C ALA A 12 0.29 9.84 -34.97
N LEU A 13 1.48 9.36 -34.62
CA LEU A 13 1.67 8.00 -34.13
C LEU A 13 0.93 7.90 -32.80
N VAL A 14 -0.34 7.51 -32.86
CA VAL A 14 -1.03 6.94 -31.71
C VAL A 14 -0.31 5.63 -31.43
N GLN A 15 0.60 5.63 -30.46
CA GLN A 15 1.04 4.41 -29.80
C GLN A 15 -0.20 3.80 -29.18
N SER A 16 -0.84 2.90 -29.93
CA SER A 16 -1.75 1.93 -29.37
C SER A 16 -0.97 1.15 -28.32
N GLY A 17 -1.14 1.52 -27.06
CA GLY A 17 -0.72 0.74 -25.91
C GLY A 17 -1.51 -0.57 -25.89
N LEU A 18 -1.22 -1.46 -26.83
CA LEU A 18 -1.44 -2.88 -26.65
C LEU A 18 -0.33 -3.33 -25.71
N GLY A 19 -0.50 -3.06 -24.42
CA GLY A 19 0.31 -3.69 -23.39
C GLY A 19 0.25 -5.19 -23.63
N LEU A 20 1.40 -5.83 -23.81
CA LEU A 20 1.49 -7.28 -23.68
C LEU A 20 0.88 -7.61 -22.32
N ALA A 21 -0.21 -8.38 -22.29
CA ALA A 21 -0.81 -8.82 -21.03
C ALA A 21 0.31 -9.39 -20.16
N ALA A 22 0.58 -8.73 -19.02
CA ALA A 22 1.65 -9.13 -18.14
C ALA A 22 1.41 -10.58 -17.72
N LYS A 23 2.43 -11.44 -17.90
CA LYS A 23 2.30 -12.85 -17.54
C LYS A 23 2.20 -12.95 -16.02
N VAL A 24 1.19 -13.67 -15.53
CA VAL A 24 1.02 -13.94 -14.09
C VAL A 24 2.29 -14.62 -13.54
N PRO A 25 2.94 -14.05 -12.50
CA PRO A 25 4.10 -14.66 -11.86
C PRO A 25 3.82 -16.07 -11.33
N SER A 26 4.85 -16.92 -11.28
CA SER A 26 4.66 -18.30 -10.78
C SER A 26 4.25 -18.38 -9.31
N THR A 27 4.58 -17.34 -8.53
CA THR A 27 4.22 -17.16 -7.12
C THR A 27 2.90 -16.42 -6.92
N ALA A 28 2.20 -16.08 -8.01
CA ALA A 28 0.93 -15.35 -7.98
C ALA A 28 -0.24 -16.19 -8.51
N GLN A 29 -1.46 -15.82 -8.10
CA GLN A 29 -2.71 -16.40 -8.56
C GLN A 29 -3.76 -15.30 -8.80
N VAL A 30 -4.50 -15.45 -9.90
CA VAL A 30 -5.67 -14.60 -10.18
C VAL A 30 -6.85 -15.09 -9.36
N VAL A 31 -7.49 -14.17 -8.64
CA VAL A 31 -8.61 -14.48 -7.75
C VAL A 31 -9.90 -14.00 -8.40
N ASP A 32 -10.75 -14.94 -8.79
CA ASP A 32 -12.12 -14.64 -9.24
C ASP A 32 -13.02 -14.39 -8.03
N TRP A 33 -12.87 -13.22 -7.42
CA TRP A 33 -13.63 -12.81 -6.23
C TRP A 33 -15.14 -12.80 -6.48
N LYS A 34 -15.59 -12.59 -7.72
CA LYS A 34 -17.01 -12.63 -8.08
C LYS A 34 -17.64 -14.00 -7.89
N SER A 35 -16.86 -15.07 -8.00
CA SER A 35 -17.33 -16.45 -7.77
C SER A 35 -17.70 -16.75 -6.31
N PHE A 36 -17.24 -15.93 -5.34
CA PHE A 36 -17.46 -16.18 -3.92
C PHE A 36 -17.86 -14.93 -3.10
N ASN A 37 -18.19 -13.81 -3.74
CA ASN A 37 -18.73 -12.62 -3.06
C ASN A 37 -20.04 -12.85 -2.33
N VAL A 38 -20.81 -13.83 -2.77
CA VAL A 38 -22.03 -14.27 -2.12
C VAL A 38 -21.78 -15.71 -1.70
N LEU A 39 -21.55 -15.91 -0.40
CA LEU A 39 -21.46 -17.24 0.15
C LEU A 39 -22.86 -17.87 0.17
N GLU A 40 -23.01 -19.03 -0.45
CA GLU A 40 -24.29 -19.77 -0.44
C GLU A 40 -24.71 -20.16 0.98
N ASN A 41 -23.72 -20.37 1.87
CA ASN A 41 -23.93 -20.68 3.27
C ASN A 41 -22.95 -19.88 4.13
N VAL A 42 -23.46 -19.25 5.18
CA VAL A 42 -22.65 -18.58 6.21
C VAL A 42 -22.73 -19.42 7.47
N LEU A 43 -21.61 -20.05 7.84
CA LEU A 43 -21.54 -20.92 9.01
C LEU A 43 -21.79 -20.12 10.31
N PRO A 44 -22.40 -20.73 11.34
CA PRO A 44 -22.59 -20.07 12.62
C PRO A 44 -21.24 -19.84 13.33
N PRO A 45 -21.17 -18.89 14.29
CA PRO A 45 -19.96 -18.62 15.07
C PRO A 45 -19.35 -19.83 15.82
N ALA A 46 -20.16 -20.86 16.08
CA ALA A 46 -19.69 -22.11 16.67
C ALA A 46 -18.78 -22.92 15.72
N GLU A 47 -18.84 -22.64 14.42
CA GLU A 47 -18.08 -23.32 13.36
C GLU A 47 -17.10 -22.38 12.64
N ALA A 48 -17.48 -21.12 12.38
CA ALA A 48 -16.64 -20.11 11.77
C ALA A 48 -16.58 -18.84 12.64
N ASN A 49 -15.42 -18.58 13.23
CA ASN A 49 -15.14 -17.50 14.16
C ASN A 49 -13.77 -16.85 13.89
N ASP A 50 -13.31 -16.02 14.82
CA ASP A 50 -12.05 -15.27 14.77
C ASP A 50 -10.79 -16.16 14.70
N SER A 51 -10.89 -17.45 15.06
CA SER A 51 -9.78 -18.41 14.93
C SER A 51 -9.80 -19.21 13.62
N THR A 52 -10.83 -19.05 12.80
CA THR A 52 -11.03 -19.87 11.60
C THR A 52 -10.40 -19.19 10.38
N THR A 53 -9.58 -19.92 9.62
CA THR A 53 -9.03 -19.39 8.36
C THR A 53 -10.08 -19.45 7.27
N PHE A 54 -10.38 -18.30 6.65
CA PHE A 54 -11.27 -18.25 5.51
C PHE A 54 -10.57 -18.77 4.25
N LEU A 55 -11.11 -19.85 3.68
CA LEU A 55 -10.73 -20.39 2.38
C LEU A 55 -11.96 -20.33 1.47
N TRP A 56 -11.83 -19.67 0.31
CA TRP A 56 -12.93 -19.66 -0.66
C TRP A 56 -13.03 -21.00 -1.42
N PRO A 57 -14.16 -21.29 -2.07
CA PRO A 57 -14.31 -22.52 -2.84
C PRO A 57 -13.19 -22.71 -3.87
N GLY A 58 -12.59 -23.90 -3.89
CA GLY A 58 -11.57 -24.27 -4.87
C GLY A 58 -10.13 -23.99 -4.46
N VAL A 59 -9.87 -23.41 -3.27
CA VAL A 59 -8.52 -23.27 -2.72
C VAL A 59 -8.28 -24.12 -1.48
N THR A 60 -7.01 -24.42 -1.25
CA THR A 60 -6.49 -25.05 -0.03
C THR A 60 -5.45 -24.12 0.60
N GLU A 61 -5.20 -24.26 1.90
CA GLU A 61 -4.12 -23.53 2.58
C GLU A 61 -2.78 -23.72 1.86
N LYS A 62 -2.47 -24.97 1.47
CA LYS A 62 -1.27 -25.29 0.68
C LYS A 62 -1.19 -24.48 -0.62
N SER A 63 -2.27 -24.41 -1.39
CA SER A 63 -2.27 -23.65 -2.65
C SER A 63 -2.11 -22.14 -2.45
N LEU A 64 -2.59 -21.59 -1.33
CA LEU A 64 -2.39 -20.19 -0.99
C LEU A 64 -0.94 -19.91 -0.57
N LEU A 65 -0.33 -20.82 0.20
CA LEU A 65 1.08 -20.71 0.60
C LEU A 65 2.04 -20.85 -0.59
N GLU A 66 1.74 -21.73 -1.56
CA GLU A 66 2.56 -21.90 -2.77
C GLU A 66 2.50 -20.67 -3.70
N LYS A 67 1.41 -19.90 -3.66
CA LYS A 67 1.18 -18.71 -4.50
C LYS A 67 0.62 -17.54 -3.68
N PRO A 68 1.43 -16.91 -2.82
CA PRO A 68 0.93 -15.96 -1.83
C PRO A 68 0.48 -14.61 -2.42
N PHE A 69 0.80 -14.31 -3.68
CA PHE A 69 0.41 -13.04 -4.30
C PHE A 69 -0.93 -13.17 -5.03
N HIS A 70 -1.94 -12.48 -4.53
CA HIS A 70 -3.29 -12.51 -5.11
C HIS A 70 -3.49 -11.34 -6.06
N ILE A 71 -4.06 -11.61 -7.23
CA ILE A 71 -4.41 -10.61 -8.24
C ILE A 71 -5.94 -10.58 -8.35
N TYR A 72 -6.54 -9.50 -7.85
CA TYR A 72 -8.00 -9.26 -7.93
C TYR A 72 -8.40 -8.41 -9.13
N ASP A 73 -7.45 -7.65 -9.66
CA ASP A 73 -7.55 -6.81 -10.84
C ASP A 73 -6.24 -6.92 -11.63
N ASP A 74 -6.33 -7.05 -12.95
CA ASP A 74 -5.17 -7.23 -13.82
C ASP A 74 -4.20 -6.03 -13.78
N GLU A 75 -4.68 -4.83 -13.44
CA GLU A 75 -3.83 -3.64 -13.24
C GLU A 75 -2.80 -3.86 -12.11
N PHE A 76 -3.05 -4.78 -11.18
CA PHE A 76 -2.12 -5.10 -10.11
C PHE A 76 -0.86 -5.82 -10.60
N LEU A 77 -0.88 -6.42 -11.80
CA LEU A 77 0.29 -7.04 -12.42
C LEU A 77 1.40 -6.01 -12.70
N ASP A 78 1.02 -4.76 -13.03
CA ASP A 78 1.98 -3.67 -13.24
C ASP A 78 2.62 -3.22 -11.92
N VAL A 79 1.94 -3.44 -10.79
CA VAL A 79 2.43 -3.10 -9.43
C VAL A 79 3.40 -4.15 -8.91
N ILE A 80 3.03 -5.44 -9.00
CA ILE A 80 3.84 -6.53 -8.43
C ILE A 80 4.99 -6.98 -9.33
N GLY A 81 4.92 -6.68 -10.62
CA GLY A 81 5.93 -7.08 -11.61
C GLY A 81 5.99 -8.59 -11.86
N SER A 82 7.06 -9.04 -12.50
CA SER A 82 7.19 -10.44 -12.96
C SER A 82 7.69 -11.44 -11.92
N ASP A 83 8.29 -10.96 -10.82
CA ASP A 83 8.93 -11.78 -9.79
C ASP A 83 8.71 -11.16 -8.39
N PRO A 84 7.47 -11.18 -7.88
CA PRO A 84 7.14 -10.55 -6.60
C PRO A 84 7.72 -11.34 -5.43
N SER A 85 8.17 -10.61 -4.42
CA SER A 85 8.72 -11.16 -3.17
C SER A 85 8.28 -10.33 -1.98
N LEU A 86 8.07 -10.99 -0.84
CA LEU A 86 7.90 -10.31 0.45
C LEU A 86 9.25 -10.31 1.18
N THR A 87 9.60 -9.18 1.78
CA THR A 87 10.83 -9.01 2.54
C THR A 87 10.50 -8.22 3.79
N LEU A 88 10.86 -8.77 4.95
CA LEU A 88 10.83 -8.05 6.21
C LEU A 88 11.97 -7.04 6.21
N ILE A 89 11.65 -5.76 6.23
CA ILE A 89 12.65 -4.68 6.12
C ILE A 89 12.90 -3.92 7.43
N ALA A 90 12.01 -4.06 8.40
CA ALA A 90 12.14 -3.46 9.74
C ALA A 90 11.24 -4.20 10.72
N THR A 91 11.63 -4.19 12.00
CA THR A 91 10.84 -4.71 13.11
C THR A 91 10.80 -3.70 14.26
N SER A 92 9.86 -3.89 15.17
CA SER A 92 9.81 -3.19 16.45
C SER A 92 9.37 -4.14 17.55
N GLU A 93 9.81 -3.86 18.78
CA GLU A 93 9.45 -4.66 19.96
C GLU A 93 7.95 -4.57 20.31
N SER A 94 7.28 -3.51 19.88
CA SER A 94 5.84 -3.32 20.03
C SER A 94 5.17 -2.84 18.73
N ASP A 95 3.84 -2.84 18.72
CA ASP A 95 3.00 -2.60 17.55
C ASP A 95 2.47 -1.15 17.35
N PRO A 96 3.25 -0.05 17.50
CA PRO A 96 2.79 1.25 17.05
C PRO A 96 3.18 1.63 15.62
N ILE A 97 4.20 1.02 15.03
CA ILE A 97 4.83 1.55 13.81
C ILE A 97 4.26 0.87 12.55
N PHE A 98 4.20 1.60 11.44
CA PHE A 98 3.64 1.13 10.15
C PHE A 98 2.10 0.94 10.13
N HIS A 99 1.33 1.84 10.74
CA HIS A 99 -0.13 1.67 10.84
C HIS A 99 -0.88 2.03 9.54
N GLU A 100 -0.80 3.27 9.08
CA GLU A 100 -1.59 3.74 7.93
C GLU A 100 -0.94 4.94 7.19
N ALA A 101 -1.73 5.63 6.36
CA ALA A 101 -1.40 6.88 5.67
C ALA A 101 -0.11 6.80 4.83
N VAL A 102 0.08 5.70 4.10
CA VAL A 102 1.27 5.46 3.30
C VAL A 102 1.33 6.42 2.11
N VAL A 103 2.43 7.18 2.00
CA VAL A 103 2.68 8.08 0.87
C VAL A 103 4.09 7.89 0.34
N TRP A 104 4.22 7.58 -0.95
CA TRP A 104 5.51 7.58 -1.63
C TRP A 104 5.88 8.98 -2.13
N HIS A 105 7.06 9.45 -1.76
CA HIS A 105 7.66 10.70 -2.23
C HIS A 105 8.78 10.41 -3.23
N SER A 106 8.40 10.30 -4.51
CA SER A 106 9.32 9.93 -5.58
C SER A 106 10.58 10.80 -5.72
N PRO A 107 10.59 12.13 -5.47
CA PRO A 107 11.80 12.93 -5.62
C PRO A 107 12.95 12.56 -4.67
N LYS A 108 12.64 12.00 -3.50
CA LYS A 108 13.65 11.53 -2.54
C LYS A 108 13.71 10.02 -2.41
N ASP A 109 12.82 9.31 -3.09
CA ASP A 109 12.70 7.86 -2.98
C ASP A 109 12.45 7.40 -1.53
N GLU A 110 11.52 8.08 -0.87
CA GLU A 110 11.15 7.86 0.53
C GLU A 110 9.67 7.48 0.62
N VAL A 111 9.32 6.60 1.57
CA VAL A 111 7.93 6.26 1.90
C VAL A 111 7.64 6.77 3.30
N PHE A 112 6.53 7.49 3.43
CA PHE A 112 6.02 8.04 4.68
C PHE A 112 4.81 7.23 5.14
N PHE A 113 4.61 7.15 6.45
CA PHE A 113 3.49 6.46 7.10
C PHE A 113 3.34 6.99 8.51
N VAL A 114 2.29 6.57 9.22
CA VAL A 114 1.97 7.07 10.57
C VAL A 114 1.95 5.95 11.59
N GLN A 115 2.20 6.33 12.84
CA GLN A 115 2.04 5.46 14.00
C GLN A 115 0.55 5.32 14.37
N ASN A 116 0.15 4.17 14.90
CA ASN A 116 -1.17 3.97 15.49
C ASN A 116 -1.43 4.93 16.67
N ALA A 117 -2.66 5.40 16.84
CA ALA A 117 -3.07 6.31 17.91
C ALA A 117 -4.09 5.66 18.86
N GLY A 118 -4.18 6.16 20.10
CA GLY A 118 -5.21 5.81 21.08
C GLY A 118 -4.99 4.50 21.85
N ALA A 119 -4.53 3.43 21.22
CA ALA A 119 -4.29 2.15 21.89
C ALA A 119 -3.08 2.24 22.84
N PRO A 120 -3.17 1.79 24.13
CA PRO A 120 -2.04 1.81 25.05
C PRO A 120 -0.79 1.08 24.52
N ALA A 121 -0.99 -0.02 23.78
CA ALA A 121 0.09 -0.80 23.15
C ALA A 121 0.82 -0.01 22.06
N ALA A 122 0.17 0.98 21.44
CA ALA A 122 0.80 1.88 20.49
C ALA A 122 1.69 2.94 21.19
N GLY A 123 1.81 2.94 22.52
CA GLY A 123 2.57 3.96 23.26
C GLY A 123 1.99 5.38 23.10
N THR A 124 0.74 5.43 22.62
CA THR A 124 -0.15 6.58 22.52
C THR A 124 -1.34 6.32 23.43
N GLY A 125 -1.94 7.39 23.96
CA GLY A 125 -3.21 7.29 24.67
C GLY A 125 -4.12 8.41 24.16
N LEU A 126 -5.19 8.71 24.88
CA LEU A 126 -6.08 9.81 24.52
C LEU A 126 -5.39 11.18 24.51
N ASN A 127 -4.25 11.34 25.19
CA ASN A 127 -3.59 12.63 25.43
C ASN A 127 -2.23 12.79 24.72
N LYS A 128 -1.88 11.87 23.81
CA LYS A 128 -0.59 11.89 23.12
C LYS A 128 -0.79 11.59 21.65
N SER A 129 -0.40 12.54 20.80
CA SER A 129 -0.49 12.39 19.34
C SER A 129 0.38 11.23 18.84
N SER A 130 -0.10 10.52 17.82
CA SER A 130 0.77 9.72 16.97
C SER A 130 1.70 10.61 16.13
N ILE A 131 2.69 10.00 15.49
CA ILE A 131 3.77 10.67 14.76
C ILE A 131 3.82 10.22 13.31
N ILE A 132 4.42 11.06 12.47
CA ILE A 132 4.76 10.74 11.08
C ILE A 132 6.15 10.12 11.09
N GLN A 133 6.32 9.04 10.31
CA GLN A 133 7.58 8.34 10.12
C GLN A 133 7.88 8.20 8.63
N LYS A 134 9.13 7.88 8.31
CA LYS A 134 9.55 7.55 6.95
C LYS A 134 10.69 6.54 6.91
N ILE A 135 10.84 5.90 5.76
CA ILE A 135 11.98 5.06 5.38
C ILE A 135 12.49 5.46 3.99
N SER A 136 13.73 5.06 3.67
CA SER A 136 14.27 5.15 2.31
C SER A 136 14.04 3.85 1.54
N LEU A 137 13.54 3.92 0.30
CA LEU A 137 13.40 2.74 -0.57
C LEU A 137 14.76 2.17 -0.99
N LYS A 138 15.80 3.02 -1.05
CA LYS A 138 17.18 2.56 -1.26
C LYS A 138 17.67 1.65 -0.14
N GLU A 139 17.35 1.96 1.13
CA GLU A 139 17.67 1.08 2.26
C GLU A 139 16.84 -0.19 2.21
N ALA A 140 15.54 -0.10 1.92
CA ALA A 140 14.67 -1.27 1.77
C ALA A 140 15.19 -2.25 0.71
N GLU A 141 15.65 -1.73 -0.44
CA GLU A 141 16.27 -2.53 -1.49
C GLU A 141 17.62 -3.12 -1.07
N ALA A 142 18.38 -2.43 -0.21
CA ALA A 142 19.60 -2.96 0.36
C ALA A 142 19.30 -4.12 1.33
N VAL A 143 18.25 -4.02 2.16
CA VAL A 143 17.79 -5.13 3.00
C VAL A 143 17.35 -6.33 2.16
N ARG A 144 16.52 -6.09 1.14
CA ARG A 144 16.09 -7.14 0.20
C ARG A 144 17.25 -7.88 -0.47
N LYS A 145 18.36 -7.17 -0.73
CA LYS A 145 19.59 -7.73 -1.30
C LYS A 145 20.55 -8.35 -0.27
N GLY A 146 20.17 -8.39 1.01
CA GLY A 146 21.02 -8.88 2.10
C GLY A 146 22.26 -8.01 2.36
N LYS A 147 22.17 -6.70 2.07
CA LYS A 147 23.25 -5.72 2.27
C LYS A 147 23.09 -4.88 3.54
N LEU A 148 21.89 -4.86 4.10
CA LEU A 148 21.53 -4.26 5.39
C LEU A 148 20.61 -5.25 6.11
N ASP A 149 20.64 -5.22 7.44
CA ASP A 149 19.76 -6.08 8.24
C ASP A 149 18.35 -5.50 8.32
N GLU A 150 18.24 -4.18 8.56
CA GLU A 150 16.98 -3.44 8.63
C GLU A 150 17.14 -2.02 8.07
N VAL A 151 16.02 -1.38 7.73
CA VAL A 151 15.96 0.03 7.32
C VAL A 151 15.91 0.96 8.53
N THR A 152 16.39 2.19 8.35
CA THR A 152 16.26 3.23 9.37
C THR A 152 14.85 3.84 9.31
N VAL A 153 14.06 3.62 10.36
CA VAL A 153 12.78 4.31 10.54
C VAL A 153 13.02 5.67 11.20
N THR A 154 12.72 6.74 10.47
CA THR A 154 12.98 8.12 10.93
C THR A 154 11.68 8.83 11.27
N VAL A 155 11.61 9.45 12.46
CA VAL A 155 10.49 10.33 12.83
C VAL A 155 10.59 11.64 12.03
N VAL A 156 9.49 12.05 11.41
CA VAL A 156 9.42 13.27 10.62
C VAL A 156 8.91 14.41 11.50
N PRO A 157 9.73 15.45 11.77
CA PRO A 157 9.26 16.60 12.51
C PRO A 157 8.25 17.39 11.68
N SER A 158 7.14 17.81 12.30
CA SER A 158 6.15 18.71 11.71
C SER A 158 5.97 19.96 12.57
N ASN A 159 5.84 21.12 11.92
CA ASN A 159 5.54 22.38 12.59
C ASN A 159 4.61 23.24 11.70
N PRO A 160 3.35 23.49 12.11
CA PRO A 160 2.71 22.97 13.33
C PRO A 160 2.62 21.43 13.30
N GLN A 161 2.52 20.83 14.48
CA GLN A 161 2.34 19.38 14.59
C GLN A 161 1.02 18.97 13.93
N VAL A 162 1.04 17.92 13.12
CA VAL A 162 -0.18 17.23 12.69
C VAL A 162 -0.62 16.31 13.83
N ILE A 163 -1.80 16.59 14.42
CA ILE A 163 -2.32 15.80 15.54
C ILE A 163 -3.01 14.55 15.01
N ASN A 164 -2.59 13.38 15.52
CA ASN A 164 -3.04 12.06 15.12
C ASN A 164 -3.19 11.93 13.59
N PRO A 165 -2.08 12.02 12.85
CA PRO A 165 -2.14 11.90 11.40
C PRO A 165 -2.73 10.54 11.01
N ASN A 166 -3.77 10.52 10.18
CA ASN A 166 -4.47 9.30 9.75
C ASN A 166 -4.90 9.33 8.26
N GLY A 167 -4.11 10.03 7.45
CA GLY A 167 -4.31 10.10 6.01
C GLY A 167 -3.21 10.93 5.40
N GLY A 168 -2.79 10.56 4.20
CA GLY A 168 -1.67 11.22 3.53
C GLY A 168 -1.86 11.19 2.02
N THR A 169 -1.50 12.29 1.35
CA THR A 169 -1.45 12.31 -0.11
C THR A 169 -0.38 13.26 -0.64
N ASN A 170 0.10 12.98 -1.85
CA ASN A 170 0.92 13.92 -2.59
C ASN A 170 0.05 15.06 -3.13
N TYR A 171 0.39 16.30 -2.81
CA TYR A 171 -0.29 17.48 -3.32
C TYR A 171 0.70 18.58 -3.69
N LYS A 172 0.75 18.91 -4.99
CA LYS A 172 1.60 19.97 -5.56
C LYS A 172 3.08 19.86 -5.14
N GLY A 173 3.63 18.65 -5.16
CA GLY A 173 5.03 18.38 -4.79
C GLY A 173 5.30 18.34 -3.28
N ASN A 174 4.28 18.54 -2.44
CA ASN A 174 4.33 18.36 -1.00
C ASN A 174 3.53 17.12 -0.59
N ILE A 175 3.64 16.73 0.68
CA ILE A 175 2.73 15.76 1.28
C ILE A 175 1.79 16.52 2.20
N VAL A 176 0.50 16.28 2.05
CA VAL A 176 -0.53 16.77 2.97
C VAL A 176 -0.97 15.60 3.83
N PHE A 177 -0.90 15.77 5.15
CA PHE A 177 -1.44 14.82 6.10
C PHE A 177 -2.71 15.37 6.73
N ALA A 178 -3.69 14.49 6.90
CA ALA A 178 -4.91 14.77 7.64
C ALA A 178 -4.74 14.40 9.11
N GLY A 179 -5.18 15.28 10.02
CA GLY A 179 -5.27 14.98 11.45
C GLY A 179 -6.68 14.52 11.82
N GLU A 180 -6.82 13.35 12.44
CA GLU A 180 -8.14 12.83 12.83
C GLU A 180 -8.71 13.50 14.10
N GLY A 181 -7.90 14.29 14.80
CA GLY A 181 -8.25 14.89 16.09
C GLY A 181 -7.79 14.02 17.26
N GLN A 182 -8.07 14.47 18.49
CA GLN A 182 -7.61 13.79 19.70
C GLN A 182 -8.52 14.09 20.89
N GLY A 183 -9.17 13.04 21.40
CA GLY A 183 -10.13 13.14 22.50
C GLY A 183 -11.25 14.12 22.18
N ASP A 184 -11.82 14.71 23.22
CA ASP A 184 -12.91 15.68 23.09
C ASP A 184 -12.40 17.11 22.82
N ASP A 185 -11.09 17.35 23.03
CA ASP A 185 -10.51 18.70 23.08
C ASP A 185 -9.87 19.14 21.76
N ILE A 186 -9.46 18.20 20.90
CA ILE A 186 -8.80 18.51 19.63
C ILE A 186 -9.67 18.00 18.47
N THR A 187 -10.25 18.94 17.73
CA THR A 187 -11.08 18.64 16.58
C THR A 187 -10.26 18.10 15.40
N SER A 188 -10.92 17.33 14.54
CA SER A 188 -10.33 16.82 13.31
C SER A 188 -9.99 17.96 12.34
N ALA A 189 -8.92 17.77 11.56
CA ALA A 189 -8.49 18.62 10.47
C ALA A 189 -8.63 17.91 9.10
N LEU A 190 -9.63 17.03 8.96
CA LEU A 190 -10.05 16.38 7.72
C LEU A 190 -10.84 17.34 6.81
#